data_AF-A0A958XZ74-F1
#
_entry.id   AF-A0A958XZ74-F1
#
_cell.length_a   1.000
_cell.length_b   1.000
_cell.length_c   1.000
_cell.angle_alpha   90.00
_cell.angle_beta   90.00
_cell.angle_gamma   90.00
#
_symmetry.space_group_name_H-M   'P 1'
#
loop_
_entity.id
_entity.type
_entity.pdbx_description
1 polymer ?
#
loop_
_entity_poly.entity_id
_entity_poly.type
_entity_poly.pdbx_seq_one_letter_code
_entity_poly.pdbx_strand_id
1 'polypeptide(L)'
;DNSGILRYVRIEYPGIAFQPNNEINGLTMGDVGAGTTIDHVQVSYSGDDSYEWFGGTVNCKHLIAYRGLDDDFDCDFGYSGNVQYAFSVRDPQVADISGSNGFEIDNDGNGSTNTPKTKPTFSNVTIVGPDPAGPVDALYKRAGHLRRNSEPGIFNSVLIGKYEVGFLIDGNACADNATNNLLEIKNTVVAGPTTLLSTNA
;
A
#
# COMPACT_ATOMS: atom_id res chain seq x y z
N ASP A 1 6.33 -20.00 10.55
CA ASP A 1 6.61 -20.27 9.13
C ASP A 1 7.78 -19.39 8.65
N ASN A 2 8.56 -19.84 7.66
CA ASN A 2 9.76 -19.18 7.13
C ASN A 2 10.00 -19.57 5.65
N SER A 3 9.96 -18.59 4.76
CA SER A 3 10.18 -18.71 3.31
C SER A 3 11.59 -18.28 2.86
N GLY A 4 12.51 -18.02 3.79
CA GLY A 4 13.90 -17.71 3.54
C GLY A 4 14.31 -16.26 3.86
N ILE A 5 15.30 -15.77 3.13
CA ILE A 5 15.88 -14.44 3.31
C ILE A 5 15.97 -13.75 1.96
N LEU A 6 15.31 -12.61 1.83
CA LEU A 6 15.46 -11.64 0.75
C LEU A 6 16.08 -10.37 1.34
N ARG A 7 17.37 -10.15 1.09
CA ARG A 7 18.07 -8.98 1.62
C ARG A 7 19.03 -8.36 0.62
N TYR A 8 19.02 -7.03 0.51
CA TYR A 8 19.80 -6.27 -0.48
C TYR A 8 19.48 -6.68 -1.92
N VAL A 9 18.19 -6.77 -2.24
CA VAL A 9 17.71 -7.19 -3.56
C VAL A 9 17.06 -6.00 -4.27
N ARG A 10 17.33 -5.89 -5.57
CA ARG A 10 16.68 -4.94 -6.45
C ARG A 10 15.91 -5.69 -7.53
N ILE A 11 14.61 -5.44 -7.59
CA ILE A 11 13.68 -5.97 -8.58
C ILE A 11 13.35 -4.80 -9.51
N GLU A 12 13.73 -4.89 -10.78
CA GLU A 12 13.54 -3.79 -11.75
C GLU A 12 12.76 -4.27 -12.96
N TYR A 13 11.84 -3.43 -13.42
CA TYR A 13 10.93 -3.73 -14.52
C TYR A 13 10.16 -5.05 -14.33
N PRO A 14 9.65 -5.36 -13.11
CA PRO A 14 8.85 -6.55 -12.92
C PRO A 14 7.48 -6.35 -13.58
N GLY A 15 7.12 -7.32 -14.43
CA GLY A 15 5.74 -7.57 -14.82
C GLY A 15 5.04 -6.47 -15.65
N ILE A 16 4.03 -6.91 -16.38
CA ILE A 16 2.87 -6.13 -16.83
C ILE A 16 1.67 -7.09 -16.77
N ALA A 17 0.45 -6.59 -16.98
CA ALA A 17 -0.74 -7.41 -17.20
C ALA A 17 -0.45 -8.63 -18.11
N PHE A 18 -0.51 -9.84 -17.54
CA PHE A 18 -0.40 -11.08 -18.31
C PHE A 18 -1.68 -11.33 -19.11
N GLN A 19 -2.83 -11.01 -18.51
CA GLN A 19 -4.18 -10.96 -19.09
C GLN A 19 -4.95 -9.81 -18.42
N PRO A 20 -6.11 -9.37 -18.94
CA PRO A 20 -6.94 -8.40 -18.24
C PRO A 20 -7.29 -8.88 -16.82
N ASN A 21 -6.96 -8.08 -15.79
CA ASN A 21 -7.11 -8.40 -14.36
C ASN A 21 -6.23 -9.58 -13.90
N ASN A 22 -5.05 -9.73 -14.49
CA ASN A 22 -4.04 -10.70 -14.08
C ASN A 22 -2.65 -10.09 -14.27
N GLU A 23 -2.42 -9.05 -13.49
CA GLU A 23 -1.19 -8.27 -13.44
C GLU A 23 -0.12 -8.96 -12.57
N ILE A 24 1.13 -8.54 -12.75
CA ILE A 24 2.30 -9.13 -12.07
C ILE A 24 2.96 -8.04 -11.25
N ASN A 25 2.86 -8.15 -9.93
CA ASN A 25 3.46 -7.23 -8.97
C ASN A 25 4.98 -7.34 -8.90
N GLY A 26 5.60 -6.33 -8.31
CA GLY A 26 7.04 -6.30 -8.11
C GLY A 26 7.53 -7.37 -7.15
N LEU A 27 6.96 -7.39 -5.94
CA LEU A 27 7.16 -8.47 -5.00
C LEU A 27 5.81 -8.91 -4.42
N THR A 28 5.28 -10.01 -4.94
CA THR A 28 4.11 -10.69 -4.38
C THR A 28 4.52 -11.58 -3.20
N MET A 29 3.80 -11.44 -2.07
CA MET A 29 4.00 -12.25 -0.87
C MET A 29 2.71 -12.98 -0.50
N GLY A 30 2.59 -14.23 -0.92
CA GLY A 30 1.46 -15.11 -0.56
C GLY A 30 1.73 -15.90 0.72
N ASP A 31 0.97 -15.63 1.78
CA ASP A 31 1.01 -16.28 3.09
C ASP A 31 2.41 -16.44 3.70
N VAL A 32 3.28 -15.44 3.50
CA VAL A 32 4.67 -15.51 3.97
C VAL A 32 4.74 -15.34 5.48
N GLY A 33 5.36 -16.29 6.19
CA GLY A 33 5.44 -16.30 7.64
C GLY A 33 6.47 -15.37 8.28
N ALA A 34 6.23 -15.02 9.56
CA ALA A 34 7.07 -14.14 10.38
C ALA A 34 8.53 -14.58 10.62
N GLY A 35 8.89 -15.83 10.31
CA GLY A 35 10.29 -16.30 10.35
C GLY A 35 11.12 -15.90 9.13
N THR A 36 10.46 -15.41 8.07
CA THR A 36 11.10 -14.92 6.84
C THR A 36 11.74 -13.55 7.07
N THR A 37 12.88 -13.30 6.44
CA THR A 37 13.51 -11.97 6.44
C THR A 37 13.31 -11.30 5.09
N ILE A 38 12.64 -10.14 5.06
CA ILE A 38 12.59 -9.25 3.90
C ILE A 38 13.10 -7.88 4.34
N ASP A 39 14.28 -7.50 3.87
CA ASP A 39 15.01 -6.34 4.41
C ASP A 39 15.90 -5.68 3.35
N HIS A 40 15.87 -4.37 3.18
CA HIS A 40 16.62 -3.67 2.11
C HIS A 40 16.28 -4.23 0.72
N VAL A 41 14.99 -4.16 0.37
CA VAL A 41 14.51 -4.56 -0.95
C VAL A 41 14.02 -3.31 -1.68
N GLN A 42 14.39 -3.19 -2.95
CA GLN A 42 13.92 -2.14 -3.83
C GLN A 42 13.17 -2.77 -4.99
N VAL A 43 12.00 -2.22 -5.28
CA VAL A 43 11.21 -2.49 -6.48
C VAL A 43 11.21 -1.21 -7.31
N SER A 44 11.44 -1.34 -8.62
CA SER A 44 11.50 -0.20 -9.52
C SER A 44 10.79 -0.47 -10.83
N TYR A 45 10.01 0.50 -11.29
CA TYR A 45 9.32 0.43 -12.58
C TYR A 45 8.43 -0.82 -12.71
N SER A 46 7.75 -1.19 -11.62
CA SER A 46 6.74 -2.24 -11.63
C SER A 46 5.60 -1.86 -12.57
N GLY A 47 5.14 -2.79 -13.41
CA GLY A 47 3.97 -2.60 -14.27
C GLY A 47 2.64 -2.81 -13.55
N ASP A 48 2.68 -2.91 -12.23
CA ASP A 48 1.58 -3.15 -11.29
C ASP A 48 2.04 -2.66 -9.90
N ASP A 49 1.50 -3.17 -8.80
CA ASP A 49 1.94 -2.79 -7.46
C ASP A 49 3.42 -3.08 -7.22
N SER A 50 4.05 -2.25 -6.41
CA SER A 50 5.45 -2.48 -6.05
C SER A 50 5.60 -3.62 -5.05
N TYR A 51 4.76 -3.64 -4.02
CA TYR A 51 4.71 -4.71 -3.02
C TYR A 51 3.27 -5.06 -2.74
N GLU A 52 2.95 -6.35 -2.80
CA GLU A 52 1.61 -6.82 -2.50
C GLU A 52 1.67 -8.03 -1.56
N TRP A 53 0.99 -7.93 -0.42
CA TRP A 53 0.87 -8.99 0.56
C TRP A 53 -0.51 -9.64 0.46
N PHE A 54 -0.55 -10.90 0.07
CA PHE A 54 -1.74 -11.74 0.12
C PHE A 54 -1.67 -12.65 1.35
N GLY A 55 -2.17 -12.17 2.48
CA GLY A 55 -2.10 -12.92 3.75
C GLY A 55 -0.69 -12.96 4.37
N GLY A 56 -0.52 -13.79 5.38
CA GLY A 56 0.77 -14.00 6.06
C GLY A 56 1.07 -13.01 7.19
N THR A 57 2.27 -13.15 7.75
CA THR A 57 2.73 -12.44 8.97
C THR A 57 4.17 -11.96 8.88
N VAL A 58 4.79 -12.02 7.70
CA VAL A 58 6.17 -11.57 7.48
C VAL A 58 6.34 -10.12 7.92
N ASN A 59 7.47 -9.83 8.55
CA ASN A 59 7.85 -8.45 8.83
C ASN A 59 8.86 -8.00 7.78
N CYS A 60 8.69 -6.78 7.28
CA CYS A 60 9.55 -6.20 6.27
C CYS A 60 10.21 -4.91 6.77
N LYS A 61 11.47 -4.67 6.39
CA LYS A 61 12.17 -3.42 6.73
C LYS A 61 12.91 -2.84 5.53
N HIS A 62 13.07 -1.52 5.50
CA HIS A 62 13.87 -0.82 4.47
C HIS A 62 13.41 -1.18 3.05
N LEU A 63 12.14 -0.89 2.75
CA LEU A 63 11.57 -1.11 1.44
C LEU A 63 11.62 0.16 0.60
N ILE A 64 11.91 0.03 -0.69
CA ILE A 64 11.85 1.13 -1.66
C ILE A 64 10.90 0.73 -2.77
N ALA A 65 9.87 1.55 -3.02
CA ALA A 65 9.03 1.52 -4.21
C ALA A 65 9.40 2.72 -5.10
N TYR A 66 9.93 2.47 -6.29
CA TYR A 66 10.45 3.54 -7.14
C TYR A 66 9.78 3.56 -8.50
N ARG A 67 8.93 4.56 -8.73
CA ARG A 67 8.23 4.82 -10.00
C ARG A 67 7.49 3.58 -10.52
N GLY A 68 6.75 2.90 -9.64
CA GLY A 68 5.79 1.86 -10.03
C GLY A 68 4.59 2.46 -10.76
N LEU A 69 3.87 1.61 -11.51
CA LEU A 69 2.66 2.00 -12.24
C LEU A 69 1.48 2.15 -11.29
N ASP A 70 1.16 1.09 -10.53
CA ASP A 70 -0.01 1.06 -9.65
C ASP A 70 0.31 1.36 -8.18
N ASP A 71 -0.07 0.55 -7.19
CA ASP A 71 0.07 0.93 -5.79
C ASP A 71 1.50 0.72 -5.25
N ASP A 72 1.95 1.59 -4.32
CA ASP A 72 3.30 1.40 -3.75
C ASP A 72 3.32 0.23 -2.75
N PHE A 73 2.26 0.10 -1.94
CA PHE A 73 2.11 -0.95 -0.94
C PHE A 73 0.64 -1.40 -0.87
N ASP A 74 0.34 -2.58 -1.39
CA ASP A 74 -0.98 -3.21 -1.36
C ASP A 74 -1.02 -4.37 -0.34
N CYS A 75 -2.10 -4.50 0.42
CA CYS A 75 -2.32 -5.59 1.36
C CYS A 75 -3.73 -6.15 1.24
N ASP A 76 -3.80 -7.48 1.23
CA ASP A 76 -5.02 -8.25 1.04
C ASP A 76 -5.03 -9.55 1.87
N PHE A 77 -6.17 -10.23 1.85
CA PHE A 77 -6.37 -11.61 2.32
C PHE A 77 -5.78 -11.94 3.71
N GLY A 78 -5.89 -11.02 4.66
CA GLY A 78 -5.55 -11.31 6.06
C GLY A 78 -4.10 -11.03 6.45
N TYR A 79 -3.33 -10.28 5.64
CA TYR A 79 -1.96 -9.92 6.01
C TYR A 79 -1.95 -9.14 7.33
N SER A 80 -1.13 -9.58 8.29
CA SER A 80 -1.08 -9.04 9.65
C SER A 80 0.36 -8.84 10.17
N GLY A 81 1.30 -8.64 9.24
CA GLY A 81 2.70 -8.35 9.55
C GLY A 81 3.00 -6.87 9.84
N ASN A 82 4.28 -6.58 10.14
CA ASN A 82 4.77 -5.23 10.38
C ASN A 82 5.76 -4.80 9.29
N VAL A 83 5.55 -3.61 8.74
CA VAL A 83 6.45 -2.98 7.78
C VAL A 83 7.02 -1.70 8.39
N GLN A 84 8.35 -1.57 8.41
CA GLN A 84 9.03 -0.40 8.97
C GLN A 84 10.09 0.18 8.03
N TYR A 85 10.19 1.51 7.96
CA TYR A 85 11.14 2.22 7.09
C TYR A 85 10.90 1.94 5.60
N ALA A 86 9.65 2.07 5.16
CA ALA A 86 9.32 2.01 3.74
C ALA A 86 9.37 3.41 3.11
N PHE A 87 9.79 3.47 1.86
CA PHE A 87 9.92 4.71 1.10
C PHE A 87 9.36 4.52 -0.30
N SER A 88 8.60 5.49 -0.80
CA SER A 88 8.20 5.52 -2.20
C SER A 88 8.46 6.87 -2.88
N VAL A 89 8.71 6.82 -4.18
CA VAL A 89 8.78 8.00 -5.06
C VAL A 89 8.02 7.72 -6.34
N ARG A 90 7.00 8.54 -6.61
CA ARG A 90 6.12 8.43 -7.77
C ARG A 90 6.61 9.25 -8.95
N ASP A 91 6.28 8.77 -10.15
CA ASP A 91 6.35 9.57 -11.37
C ASP A 91 5.02 10.27 -11.60
N PRO A 92 4.97 11.61 -11.68
CA PRO A 92 3.70 12.33 -11.83
C PRO A 92 2.91 12.01 -13.10
N GLN A 93 3.51 11.36 -14.11
CA GLN A 93 2.89 11.07 -15.40
C GLN A 93 2.61 9.57 -15.63
N VAL A 94 2.86 8.72 -14.63
CA VAL A 94 2.69 7.27 -14.74
C VAL A 94 1.74 6.83 -13.63
N ALA A 95 0.52 6.44 -14.01
CA ALA A 95 -0.51 5.92 -13.12
C ALA A 95 -1.34 4.88 -13.88
N ASP A 96 -1.83 3.87 -13.16
CA ASP A 96 -2.66 2.81 -13.71
C ASP A 96 -4.10 3.25 -13.98
N ILE A 97 -4.75 2.58 -14.91
CA ILE A 97 -6.16 2.81 -15.27
C ILE A 97 -7.13 2.44 -14.13
N SER A 98 -6.75 1.54 -13.22
CA SER A 98 -7.42 1.20 -11.97
C SER A 98 -7.48 2.41 -11.01
N GLY A 99 -6.45 3.24 -11.06
CA GLY A 99 -6.24 4.43 -10.27
C GLY A 99 -5.28 4.22 -9.11
N SER A 100 -4.09 4.82 -9.23
CA SER A 100 -2.96 4.53 -8.35
C SER A 100 -2.89 5.32 -7.06
N ASN A 101 -2.33 4.66 -6.05
CA ASN A 101 -2.30 5.06 -4.66
C ASN A 101 -0.92 4.86 -4.03
N GLY A 102 -0.72 5.49 -2.88
CA GLY A 102 0.44 5.19 -2.03
C GLY A 102 0.24 3.89 -1.22
N PHE A 103 -0.94 3.75 -0.61
CA PHE A 103 -1.40 2.50 0.00
C PHE A 103 -2.73 2.09 -0.63
N GLU A 104 -2.91 0.81 -0.90
CA GLU A 104 -4.22 0.16 -1.01
C GLU A 104 -4.27 -0.95 0.05
N ILE A 105 -5.31 -0.96 0.88
CA ILE A 105 -5.41 -1.93 1.97
C ILE A 105 -6.84 -2.46 2.04
N ASP A 106 -6.98 -3.67 1.53
CA ASP A 106 -8.20 -4.47 1.44
C ASP A 106 -8.24 -5.60 2.47
N ASN A 107 -9.44 -6.04 2.88
CA ASN A 107 -9.55 -7.33 3.57
C ASN A 107 -9.62 -8.50 2.60
N ASP A 108 -10.63 -8.46 1.74
CA ASP A 108 -10.89 -9.38 0.64
C ASP A 108 -11.87 -8.68 -0.31
N GLY A 109 -12.01 -9.16 -1.54
CA GLY A 109 -12.87 -8.55 -2.56
C GLY A 109 -14.34 -8.34 -2.18
N ASN A 110 -14.86 -9.04 -1.15
CA ASN A 110 -16.24 -8.86 -0.67
C ASN A 110 -16.32 -8.01 0.62
N GLY A 111 -15.19 -7.59 1.19
CA GLY A 111 -15.13 -6.94 2.50
C GLY A 111 -15.74 -7.80 3.62
N SER A 112 -15.56 -9.11 3.53
CA SER A 112 -16.21 -10.09 4.40
C SER A 112 -15.81 -9.93 5.87
N THR A 113 -16.44 -10.66 6.78
CA THR A 113 -16.04 -10.75 8.20
C THR A 113 -15.12 -11.94 8.49
N ASN A 114 -14.57 -12.57 7.45
CA ASN A 114 -13.67 -13.71 7.60
C ASN A 114 -12.40 -13.32 8.36
N THR A 115 -11.84 -14.29 9.09
CA THR A 115 -10.58 -14.14 9.81
C THR A 115 -9.50 -15.04 9.17
N PRO A 116 -8.22 -14.65 9.24
CA PRO A 116 -7.69 -13.38 9.77
C PRO A 116 -8.12 -12.16 8.94
N LYS A 117 -8.20 -11.00 9.61
CA LYS A 117 -8.44 -9.71 8.97
C LYS A 117 -7.15 -9.12 8.44
N THR A 118 -7.19 -8.42 7.29
CA THR A 118 -6.04 -7.63 6.83
C THR A 118 -5.81 -6.49 7.80
N LYS A 119 -4.75 -6.63 8.59
CA LYS A 119 -4.40 -5.81 9.73
C LYS A 119 -2.90 -5.51 9.73
N PRO A 120 -2.35 -4.94 8.64
CA PRO A 120 -0.94 -4.61 8.59
C PRO A 120 -0.63 -3.45 9.53
N THR A 121 0.59 -3.44 10.06
CA THR A 121 1.14 -2.26 10.74
C THR A 121 2.27 -1.67 9.92
N PHE A 122 2.05 -0.46 9.41
CA PHE A 122 3.06 0.35 8.74
C PHE A 122 3.59 1.42 9.70
N SER A 123 4.91 1.52 9.83
CA SER A 123 5.54 2.54 10.65
C SER A 123 6.75 3.18 9.98
N ASN A 124 6.94 4.48 10.20
CA ASN A 124 8.07 5.22 9.64
C ASN A 124 8.10 5.14 8.10
N VAL A 125 6.93 5.26 7.46
CA VAL A 125 6.81 5.23 6.00
C VAL A 125 6.90 6.65 5.45
N THR A 126 7.61 6.84 4.35
CA THR A 126 7.61 8.10 3.60
C THR A 126 7.15 7.85 2.17
N ILE A 127 5.97 8.34 1.81
CA ILE A 127 5.44 8.31 0.44
C ILE A 127 5.65 9.69 -0.16
N VAL A 128 6.50 9.75 -1.19
CA VAL A 128 6.64 10.91 -2.06
C VAL A 128 5.78 10.64 -3.30
N GLY A 129 4.51 11.02 -3.18
CA GLY A 129 3.53 10.99 -4.25
C GLY A 129 3.87 11.92 -5.41
N PRO A 130 2.99 12.00 -6.43
CA PRO A 130 3.26 12.77 -7.64
C PRO A 130 3.47 14.26 -7.29
N ASP A 131 4.65 14.79 -7.66
CA ASP A 131 5.07 16.16 -7.32
C ASP A 131 4.27 17.21 -8.12
N PRO A 132 3.62 18.18 -7.44
CA PRO A 132 2.78 19.22 -8.06
C PRO A 132 3.52 20.28 -8.89
N ALA A 133 4.84 20.23 -9.06
CA ALA A 133 5.57 21.21 -9.89
C ALA A 133 5.14 21.21 -11.39
N GLY A 134 4.39 20.19 -11.83
CA GLY A 134 3.85 20.07 -13.18
C GLY A 134 2.46 19.42 -13.25
N PRO A 135 1.94 19.14 -14.46
CA PRO A 135 0.73 18.34 -14.62
C PRO A 135 0.94 16.95 -14.01
N VAL A 136 -0.04 16.51 -13.22
CA VAL A 136 -0.11 15.18 -12.62
C VAL A 136 -1.20 14.40 -13.33
N ASP A 137 -0.96 13.12 -13.61
CA ASP A 137 -1.95 12.23 -14.20
C ASP A 137 -3.20 12.16 -13.31
N ALA A 138 -4.37 12.29 -13.92
CA ALA A 138 -5.65 12.30 -13.21
C ALA A 138 -5.98 10.93 -12.58
N LEU A 139 -5.26 9.87 -12.95
CA LEU A 139 -5.41 8.54 -12.37
C LEU A 139 -4.68 8.38 -11.03
N TYR A 140 -3.90 9.37 -10.57
CA TYR A 140 -3.48 9.40 -9.17
C TYR A 140 -4.65 9.71 -8.25
N LYS A 141 -5.04 8.74 -7.42
CA LYS A 141 -6.27 8.84 -6.61
C LYS A 141 -6.00 9.18 -5.16
N ARG A 142 -5.35 8.31 -4.39
CA ARG A 142 -5.21 8.52 -2.92
C ARG A 142 -3.80 8.31 -2.40
N ALA A 143 -3.44 9.03 -1.34
CA ALA A 143 -2.22 8.68 -0.60
C ALA A 143 -2.40 7.37 0.19
N GLY A 144 -3.62 7.06 0.62
CA GLY A 144 -4.02 5.75 1.12
C GLY A 144 -5.51 5.46 0.91
N HIS A 145 -5.82 4.33 0.28
CA HIS A 145 -7.16 3.78 0.11
C HIS A 145 -7.35 2.62 1.09
N LEU A 146 -8.13 2.85 2.15
CA LEU A 146 -8.36 1.88 3.21
C LEU A 146 -9.79 1.38 3.08
N ARG A 147 -9.98 0.13 2.67
CA ARG A 147 -11.29 -0.30 2.18
C ARG A 147 -11.61 -1.76 2.52
N ARG A 148 -12.81 -2.19 2.13
CA ARG A 148 -13.30 -3.56 2.26
C ARG A 148 -13.08 -4.16 3.66
N ASN A 149 -13.44 -3.44 4.72
CA ASN A 149 -13.42 -3.97 6.10
C ASN A 149 -12.00 -4.38 6.59
N SER A 150 -10.96 -3.66 6.15
CA SER A 150 -9.59 -3.78 6.66
C SER A 150 -9.40 -3.04 7.99
N GLU A 151 -8.32 -3.37 8.70
CA GLU A 151 -7.98 -2.83 10.03
C GLU A 151 -6.53 -2.30 10.12
N PRO A 152 -6.02 -1.50 9.17
CA PRO A 152 -4.61 -1.12 9.17
C PRO A 152 -4.22 -0.18 10.30
N GLY A 153 -2.97 -0.30 10.75
CA GLY A 153 -2.28 0.69 11.58
C GLY A 153 -1.20 1.43 10.79
N ILE A 154 -1.26 2.75 10.70
CA ILE A 154 -0.28 3.59 10.00
C ILE A 154 0.27 4.65 10.96
N PHE A 155 1.56 4.56 11.28
CA PHE A 155 2.18 5.31 12.36
C PHE A 155 3.45 6.05 11.98
N ASN A 156 3.62 7.27 12.49
CA ASN A 156 4.88 8.02 12.39
C ASN A 156 5.35 8.19 10.93
N SER A 157 4.42 8.41 10.01
CA SER A 157 4.66 8.41 8.57
C SER A 157 4.49 9.79 7.95
N VAL A 158 5.00 9.97 6.74
CA VAL A 158 4.87 11.19 5.95
C VAL A 158 4.36 10.81 4.57
N LEU A 159 3.18 11.27 4.22
CA LEU A 159 2.56 11.06 2.91
C LEU A 159 2.41 12.44 2.26
N ILE A 160 3.19 12.69 1.22
CA ILE A 160 3.16 13.96 0.49
C ILE A 160 2.86 13.72 -0.99
N GLY A 161 2.36 14.74 -1.67
CA GLY A 161 2.11 14.68 -3.13
C GLY A 161 0.70 15.09 -3.49
N LYS A 162 0.48 15.35 -4.78
CA LYS A 162 -0.80 15.84 -5.31
C LYS A 162 -1.72 14.67 -5.62
N TYR A 163 -2.51 14.27 -4.63
CA TYR A 163 -3.60 13.30 -4.78
C TYR A 163 -4.97 13.98 -4.79
N GLU A 164 -6.02 13.29 -5.25
CA GLU A 164 -7.39 13.74 -5.02
C GLU A 164 -7.70 13.72 -3.52
N VAL A 165 -7.37 12.61 -2.85
CA VAL A 165 -7.61 12.39 -1.42
C VAL A 165 -6.32 11.95 -0.70
N GLY A 166 -6.11 12.39 0.54
CA GLY A 166 -5.05 11.87 1.41
C GLY A 166 -5.39 10.43 1.81
N PHE A 167 -6.24 10.29 2.82
CA PHE A 167 -6.82 8.99 3.17
C PHE A 167 -8.29 8.91 2.75
N LEU A 168 -8.66 7.87 2.02
CA LEU A 168 -10.05 7.48 1.80
C LEU A 168 -10.35 6.26 2.66
N ILE A 169 -11.25 6.41 3.64
CA ILE A 169 -11.83 5.30 4.38
C ILE A 169 -13.10 4.87 3.64
N ASP A 170 -13.04 3.75 2.93
CA ASP A 170 -14.06 3.36 1.97
C ASP A 170 -14.94 2.23 2.49
N GLY A 171 -16.24 2.51 2.56
CA GLY A 171 -17.28 1.60 3.02
C GLY A 171 -17.52 1.61 4.54
N ASN A 172 -18.77 1.32 4.91
CA ASN A 172 -19.27 1.42 6.29
C ASN A 172 -18.46 0.56 7.26
N ALA A 173 -18.13 -0.67 6.88
CA ALA A 173 -17.36 -1.56 7.75
C ALA A 173 -15.95 -1.01 8.06
N CYS A 174 -15.30 -0.35 7.10
CA CYS A 174 -13.99 0.27 7.31
C CYS A 174 -14.11 1.51 8.21
N ALA A 175 -15.17 2.32 8.03
CA ALA A 175 -15.47 3.46 8.90
C ALA A 175 -15.82 3.04 10.34
N ASP A 176 -16.54 1.92 10.51
CA ASP A 176 -16.82 1.31 11.81
C ASP A 176 -15.52 0.85 12.47
N ASN A 177 -14.60 0.24 11.72
CA ASN A 177 -13.27 -0.14 12.23
C ASN A 177 -12.48 1.07 12.74
N ALA A 178 -12.53 2.21 12.03
CA ALA A 178 -11.91 3.45 12.51
C ALA A 178 -12.55 3.96 13.81
N THR A 179 -13.88 3.95 13.89
CA THR A 179 -14.63 4.40 15.08
C THR A 179 -14.37 3.49 16.30
N ASN A 180 -14.14 2.20 16.06
CA ASN A 180 -13.87 1.19 17.09
C ASN A 180 -12.38 1.03 17.43
N ASN A 181 -11.49 1.89 16.92
CA ASN A 181 -10.04 1.83 17.11
C ASN A 181 -9.37 0.54 16.58
N LEU A 182 -9.93 -0.05 15.53
CA LEU A 182 -9.34 -1.18 14.81
C LEU A 182 -8.52 -0.72 13.61
N LEU A 183 -8.92 0.37 12.95
CA LEU A 183 -8.13 1.09 11.94
C LEU A 183 -7.56 2.35 12.58
N GLU A 184 -6.24 2.53 12.54
CA GLU A 184 -5.56 3.62 13.23
C GLU A 184 -4.55 4.34 12.34
N ILE A 185 -4.69 5.67 12.24
CA ILE A 185 -3.67 6.54 11.63
C ILE A 185 -3.22 7.54 12.70
N LYS A 186 -1.97 7.45 13.16
CA LYS A 186 -1.46 8.33 14.24
C LYS A 186 -0.06 8.85 13.94
N ASN A 187 0.21 10.08 14.38
CA ASN A 187 1.50 10.77 14.19
C ASN A 187 1.94 10.79 12.71
N THR A 188 0.98 10.86 11.79
CA THR A 188 1.23 10.79 10.35
C THR A 188 0.91 12.14 9.72
N VAL A 189 1.85 12.66 8.94
CA VAL A 189 1.69 13.92 8.18
C VAL A 189 1.15 13.59 6.80
N VAL A 190 0.09 14.27 6.39
CA VAL A 190 -0.47 14.21 5.03
C VAL A 190 -0.49 15.62 4.45
N ALA A 191 0.17 15.83 3.31
CA ALA A 191 0.25 17.16 2.70
C ALA A 191 0.28 17.12 1.17
N GLY A 192 -0.48 18.00 0.52
CA GLY A 192 -0.57 18.07 -0.95
C GLY A 192 -1.88 17.54 -1.56
N PRO A 193 -2.59 16.53 -0.98
CA PRO A 193 -3.88 16.13 -1.51
C PRO A 193 -4.92 17.25 -1.50
N THR A 194 -5.87 17.20 -2.43
CA THR A 194 -6.97 18.18 -2.51
C THR A 194 -7.87 18.10 -1.28
N THR A 195 -8.19 16.88 -0.83
CA THR A 195 -8.90 16.61 0.42
C THR A 195 -8.03 15.72 1.31
N LEU A 196 -7.82 16.08 2.58
CA LEU A 196 -6.91 15.30 3.45
C LEU A 196 -7.50 13.96 3.88
N LEU A 197 -8.80 13.92 4.19
CA LEU A 197 -9.52 12.73 4.63
C LEU A 197 -10.92 12.74 4.04
N SER A 198 -11.33 11.61 3.46
CA SER A 198 -12.70 11.38 2.99
C SER A 198 -13.20 10.03 3.46
N THR A 199 -14.52 9.88 3.53
CA THR A 199 -15.20 8.61 3.78
C THR A 199 -16.44 8.51 2.90
N ASN A 200 -16.76 7.29 2.45
CA ASN A 200 -17.94 7.00 1.64
C ASN A 200 -18.98 6.13 2.40
N ALA A 201 -18.90 6.11 3.74
CA ALA A 201 -19.80 5.38 4.63
C ALA A 201 -21.19 6.02 4.79
#